data_AF-A0A705MA13-F1
#
_entry.id   AF-A0A705MA13-F1
#
_cell.length_a   1.000
_cell.length_b   1.000
_cell.length_c   1.000
_cell.angle_alpha   90.00
_cell.angle_beta   90.00
_cell.angle_gamma   90.00
#
_symmetry.space_group_name_H-M   'P 1'
#
loop_
_entity.id
_entity.type
_entity.pdbx_description
1 polymer ?
#
loop_
_entity_poly.entity_id
_entity_poly.type
_entity_poly.pdbx_seq_one_letter_code
_entity_poly.pdbx_strand_id
1 'polypeptide(L)'
;APVLLKYGERLRITLVNDTMMTHPIHLHGMWSDLEDENGNFMVRKHTIDVPPGTKRSYRVTADALGRWAYHCHLLYHMEMGMFREVRVEE
;
A
#
# COMPACT_ATOMS: atom_id res chain seq x y z
N ALA A 1 6.84 -9.47 10.31
CA ALA A 1 8.08 -9.36 9.52
C ALA A 1 7.90 -8.28 8.44
N PRO A 2 8.95 -7.51 8.10
CA PRO A 2 8.86 -6.49 7.07
C PRO A 2 8.53 -7.09 5.70
N VAL A 3 8.00 -6.27 4.80
CA VAL A 3 7.98 -6.55 3.36
C VAL A 3 9.31 -6.07 2.80
N LEU A 4 10.07 -6.96 2.17
CA LEU A 4 11.34 -6.60 1.55
C LEU A 4 11.12 -6.30 0.08
N LEU A 5 11.60 -5.15 -0.36
CA LEU A 5 11.59 -4.71 -1.73
C LEU A 5 13.02 -4.45 -2.20
N LYS A 6 13.28 -4.74 -3.46
CA LYS A 6 14.54 -4.40 -4.13
C LYS A 6 14.45 -3.01 -4.76
N TYR A 7 15.47 -2.19 -4.57
CA TYR A 7 15.55 -0.86 -5.15
C TYR A 7 15.39 -0.90 -6.67
N GLY A 8 14.53 -0.02 -7.19
CA GLY A 8 14.18 0.08 -8.59
C GLY A 8 13.19 -0.98 -9.09
N GLU A 9 12.81 -1.97 -8.26
CA GLU A 9 11.80 -2.94 -8.69
C GLU A 9 10.42 -2.27 -8.83
N ARG A 10 9.64 -2.76 -9.80
CA ARG A 10 8.26 -2.35 -9.98
C ARG A 10 7.35 -3.52 -9.68
N LEU A 11 6.52 -3.37 -8.66
CA LEU A 11 5.62 -4.43 -8.19
C LEU A 11 4.17 -3.98 -8.17
N ARG A 12 3.28 -4.96 -8.08
CA ARG A 12 1.84 -4.75 -7.91
C ARG A 12 1.44 -5.22 -6.52
N ILE A 13 0.93 -4.29 -5.71
CA ILE A 13 0.35 -4.61 -4.40
C ILE A 13 -1.15 -4.80 -4.59
N THR A 14 -1.68 -5.87 -4.02
CA THR A 14 -3.12 -6.13 -3.98
C THR A 14 -3.59 -6.14 -2.54
N LEU A 15 -4.52 -5.24 -2.25
CA LEU A 15 -5.21 -5.12 -0.98
C LEU A 15 -6.56 -5.81 -1.07
N VAL A 16 -6.83 -6.71 -0.12
CA VAL A 16 -8.13 -7.36 0.05
C VAL A 16 -8.68 -6.89 1.38
N ASN A 17 -9.83 -6.22 1.34
CA ASN A 17 -10.56 -5.84 2.53
C ASN A 17 -11.79 -6.75 2.66
N ASP A 18 -11.64 -7.81 3.44
CA ASP A 18 -12.69 -8.76 3.80
C ASP A 18 -13.47 -8.34 5.06
N THR A 19 -13.27 -7.09 5.53
CA THR A 19 -13.94 -6.53 6.71
C THR A 19 -15.11 -5.63 6.33
N MET A 20 -15.86 -5.18 7.35
CA MET A 20 -17.04 -4.32 7.20
C MET A 20 -16.74 -2.81 7.23
N MET A 21 -15.48 -2.40 7.40
CA MET A 21 -15.06 -0.99 7.48
C MET A 21 -14.16 -0.61 6.31
N THR A 22 -14.16 0.67 5.94
CA THR A 22 -13.17 1.18 4.97
C THR A 22 -11.78 1.25 5.60
N HIS A 23 -10.75 0.90 4.83
CA HIS A 23 -9.36 1.02 5.28
C HIS A 23 -8.56 1.87 4.29
N PRO A 24 -8.25 3.14 4.61
CA PRO A 24 -7.34 3.95 3.82
C PRO A 24 -5.90 3.49 4.08
N ILE A 25 -5.30 2.75 3.14
CA ILE A 25 -3.94 2.23 3.31
C ILE A 25 -2.91 3.20 2.75
N HIS A 26 -1.95 3.60 3.58
CA HIS A 26 -0.89 4.54 3.27
C HIS A 26 0.48 3.85 3.29
N LEU A 27 1.24 4.06 2.22
CA LEU A 27 2.62 3.62 2.09
C LEU A 27 3.52 4.84 2.08
N HIS A 28 4.42 4.92 3.05
CA HIS A 28 5.40 6.00 3.15
C HIS A 28 6.51 5.82 2.10
N GLY A 29 7.18 6.93 1.77
CA GLY A 29 8.39 6.94 0.94
C GLY A 29 8.18 6.78 -0.56
N MET A 30 7.08 6.18 -1.00
CA MET A 30 6.83 5.86 -2.41
C MET A 30 5.41 6.25 -2.83
N TRP A 31 5.20 6.34 -4.14
CA TRP A 31 3.88 6.61 -4.72
C TRP A 31 3.11 5.34 -5.06
N SER A 32 1.79 5.41 -4.91
CA SER A 32 0.85 4.36 -5.30
C SER A 32 0.12 4.74 -6.57
N ASP A 33 0.40 4.02 -7.65
CA ASP A 33 -0.29 4.14 -8.94
C ASP A 33 -1.53 3.24 -8.93
N LEU A 34 -2.69 3.78 -8.56
CA LEU A 34 -3.95 3.04 -8.47
C LEU A 34 -4.38 2.53 -9.85
N GLU A 35 -4.86 1.30 -9.90
CA GLU A 35 -5.34 0.67 -11.13
C GLU A 35 -6.86 0.40 -11.07
N ASP A 36 -7.48 0.34 -12.25
CA ASP A 36 -8.84 -0.15 -12.43
C ASP A 36 -8.89 -1.70 -12.38
N GLU A 37 -10.08 -2.26 -12.58
CA GLU A 37 -10.31 -3.71 -12.57
C GLU A 37 -9.56 -4.45 -13.70
N ASN A 38 -9.26 -3.73 -14.79
CA ASN A 38 -8.53 -4.26 -15.95
C ASN A 38 -7.00 -4.06 -15.81
N GLY A 39 -6.52 -3.42 -14.74
CA GLY A 39 -5.12 -3.13 -14.52
C GLY A 39 -4.60 -1.87 -15.23
N ASN A 40 -5.48 -1.01 -15.72
CA ASN A 40 -5.10 0.28 -16.30
C ASN A 40 -4.87 1.31 -15.20
N PHE A 41 -3.89 2.19 -15.41
CA PHE A 41 -3.63 3.31 -14.49
C PHE A 41 -4.84 4.24 -14.41
N MET A 42 -5.24 4.58 -13.18
CA MET A 42 -6.28 5.56 -12.91
C MET A 42 -5.69 6.88 -12.40
N VAL A 43 -4.94 6.82 -11.30
CA VAL A 43 -4.47 8.00 -10.57
C VAL A 43 -3.31 7.65 -9.65
N ARG A 44 -2.39 8.60 -9.47
CA ARG A 44 -1.29 8.52 -8.51
C ARG A 44 -1.69 9.14 -7.18
N LYS A 45 -1.54 8.39 -6.07
CA LYS A 45 -1.89 8.81 -4.71
C LYS A 45 -0.89 8.27 -3.68
N HIS A 46 -0.92 8.85 -2.49
CA HIS A 46 -0.14 8.44 -1.32
C HIS A 46 -0.93 7.43 -0.45
N THR A 47 -2.26 7.53 -0.47
CA THR A 47 -3.18 6.72 0.33
C THR A 47 -4.26 6.15 -0.58
N ILE A 48 -4.54 4.86 -0.41
CA ILE A 48 -5.49 4.09 -1.23
C ILE A 48 -6.65 3.66 -0.35
N ASP A 49 -7.85 4.19 -0.64
CA ASP A 49 -9.07 3.75 0.02
C ASP A 49 -9.45 2.34 -0.44
N VAL A 50 -9.66 1.44 0.51
CA VAL A 50 -10.15 0.08 0.26
C VAL A 50 -11.51 -0.09 0.95
N PRO A 51 -12.63 0.08 0.21
CA PRO A 51 -13.97 -0.09 0.77
C PRO A 51 -14.25 -1.51 1.30
N PRO A 52 -15.27 -1.69 2.16
CA PRO A 52 -15.67 -2.99 2.69
C PRO A 52 -15.95 -4.03 1.59
N GLY A 53 -15.48 -5.26 1.79
CA GLY A 53 -15.73 -6.38 0.85
C GLY A 53 -15.10 -6.21 -0.53
N THR A 54 -14.13 -5.30 -0.70
CA THR A 54 -13.51 -5.02 -2.01
C THR A 54 -12.04 -5.42 -2.07
N LYS A 55 -11.54 -5.48 -3.30
CA LYS A 55 -10.13 -5.57 -3.63
C LYS A 55 -9.70 -4.33 -4.41
N ARG A 56 -8.49 -3.84 -4.12
CA ARG A 56 -7.81 -2.77 -4.85
C ARG A 56 -6.39 -3.19 -5.16
N SER A 57 -5.92 -2.84 -6.36
CA SER A 57 -4.54 -3.07 -6.76
C SER A 57 -3.90 -1.76 -7.19
N TYR A 58 -2.63 -1.61 -6.87
CA TYR A 58 -1.84 -0.46 -7.28
C TYR A 58 -0.40 -0.89 -7.57
N ARG A 59 0.28 -0.14 -8.44
CA ARG A 59 1.71 -0.33 -8.71
C ARG A 59 2.53 0.58 -7.82
N VAL A 60 3.69 0.08 -7.41
CA VAL A 60 4.73 0.83 -6.70
C VAL A 60 6.04 0.59 -7.42
N THR A 61 6.81 1.65 -7.60
CA THR A 61 8.23 1.56 -7.92
C THR A 61 8.99 1.82 -6.63
N ALA A 62 9.86 0.89 -6.22
CA ALA A 62 10.64 1.00 -4.99
C ALA A 62 11.84 1.93 -5.22
N ASP A 63 11.58 3.24 -5.32
CA ASP A 63 12.55 4.29 -5.67
C ASP A 63 13.09 5.07 -4.45
N ALA A 64 12.74 4.64 -3.23
CA ALA A 64 13.19 5.25 -1.99
C ALA A 64 13.83 4.19 -1.06
N LEU A 65 15.16 4.18 -0.97
CA LEU A 65 15.90 3.30 -0.04
C LEU A 65 15.52 3.59 1.42
N GLY A 66 15.47 2.55 2.25
CA GLY A 66 15.28 2.68 3.70
C GLY A 66 14.10 1.87 4.25
N ARG A 67 13.58 2.32 5.39
CA ARG A 67 12.50 1.67 6.14
C ARG A 67 11.28 2.58 6.16
N TRP A 68 10.16 2.10 5.66
CA TRP A 68 8.95 2.86 5.45
C TRP A 68 7.77 2.24 6.18
N ALA A 69 6.98 3.09 6.82
CA ALA A 69 5.72 2.66 7.41
C ALA A 69 4.71 2.34 6.31
N TYR A 70 3.98 1.24 6.50
CA TYR A 70 2.89 0.80 5.64
C TYR A 70 1.70 0.42 6.50
N HIS A 71 0.69 1.29 6.53
CA HIS A 71 -0.32 1.20 7.57
C HIS A 71 -1.68 1.76 7.14
N CYS A 72 -2.72 1.40 7.90
CA CYS A 72 -4.01 2.07 7.79
C CYS A 72 -3.91 3.51 8.34
N HIS A 73 -4.47 4.48 7.62
CA HIS A 73 -4.45 5.90 7.96
C HIS A 73 -5.57 6.28 8.96
N LEU A 74 -6.31 5.28 9.45
CA LEU A 74 -7.10 5.39 10.68
C LEU A 74 -6.18 5.06 11.85
N LEU A 75 -5.84 6.06 12.65
CA LEU A 75 -4.79 5.96 13.68
C LEU A 75 -5.08 4.83 14.69
N TYR A 76 -6.33 4.66 15.09
CA TYR A 76 -6.75 3.56 15.96
C TYR A 76 -6.43 2.19 15.35
N HIS A 77 -6.68 1.99 14.05
CA HIS A 77 -6.37 0.73 13.38
C HIS A 77 -4.85 0.50 13.28
N MET A 78 -4.09 1.57 13.03
CA MET A 78 -2.62 1.51 13.06
C MET A 78 -2.12 1.05 14.42
N GLU A 79 -2.58 1.66 15.50
CA GLU A 79 -2.21 1.32 16.88
C GLU A 79 -2.62 -0.11 17.27
N MET A 80 -3.76 -0.58 16.76
CA MET A 80 -4.23 -1.95 16.97
C MET A 80 -3.53 -3.01 16.10
N GLY A 81 -2.55 -2.61 15.28
CA GLY A 81 -1.70 -3.56 14.56
C GLY A 81 -1.89 -3.60 13.04
N MET A 82 -2.73 -2.74 12.44
CA MET A 82 -2.72 -2.53 10.98
C MET A 82 -1.52 -1.67 10.55
N PHE A 83 -0.33 -2.16 10.92
CA PHE A 83 0.95 -1.54 10.65
C PHE A 83 1.94 -2.60 10.19
N ARG A 84 2.71 -2.26 9.18
CA ARG A 84 3.81 -3.07 8.69
C ARG A 84 4.96 -2.16 8.29
N GLU A 85 6.16 -2.70 8.36
CA GLU A 85 7.35 -2.08 7.81
C GLU A 85 7.57 -2.59 6.38
N VAL A 86 7.89 -1.68 5.46
CA VAL A 86 8.45 -1.99 4.15
C VAL A 86 9.92 -1.58 4.18
N ARG A 87 10.82 -2.47 3.71
CA ARG A 87 12.25 -2.16 3.54
C ARG A 87 12.58 -2.15 2.07
N VAL A 88 13.26 -1.12 1.62
CA VAL A 88 13.81 -1.03 0.27
C VAL A 88 15.32 -1.12 0.39
N GLU A 89 15.89 -2.18 -0.17
CA GLU A 89 17.31 -2.55 -0.11
C GLU A 89 17.86 -2.78 -1.53
N GLU A 90 19.18 -2.74 -1.73
CA GLU A 90 19.82 -2.91 -3.05
C GLU A 90 19.75 -4.33 -3.63
#